data_AF-A0AAV1TC13-F1
#
_entry.id   AF-A0AAV1TC13-F1
#
_cell.length_a   1.000
_cell.length_b   1.000
_cell.length_c   1.000
_cell.angle_alpha   90.00
_cell.angle_beta   90.00
_cell.angle_gamma   90.00
#
_symmetry.space_group_name_H-M   'P 1'
#
loop_
_entity.id
_entity.type
_entity.pdbx_description
1 polymer ?
#
loop_
_entity_poly.entity_id
_entity_poly.type
_entity_poly.pdbx_seq_one_letter_code
_entity_poly.pdbx_strand_id
1 'polypeptide(L)'
;MSRATSGQDQPFTLIPFFDCFNHANNGDECIQEYDSVKGFTVHTTKAYEEGEQIFISYGNHGNLRLLRNYGFTVAANPFDVVDLPMPELLQQLNPANPAFTRKREVLLSAAGTQVDRLVLNHVRIQHDGSIDPNAKLWLAILLAAPAELDDIIREAVTTRVSGEEMAPSIVLPPTLMRKVDDVLNDLVTSKLKQHSSSFEEDATFLQNNDQRMAPWLRSCLHIRMSEKQALMRTISTPAE
;
A
#
# COMPACT_ATOMS: atom_id res chain seq x y z
N MET A 1 -14.66 6.92 15.53
CA MET A 1 -14.53 7.21 14.08
C MET A 1 -15.31 6.25 13.19
N SER A 2 -15.90 5.16 13.71
CA SER A 2 -16.51 4.08 12.90
C SER A 2 -17.80 4.42 12.16
N ARG A 3 -18.51 5.50 12.53
CA ARG A 3 -19.88 5.78 12.05
C ARG A 3 -20.03 7.11 11.33
N ALA A 4 -19.04 7.99 11.45
CA ALA A 4 -19.09 9.28 10.80
C ALA A 4 -18.59 9.15 9.36
N THR A 5 -19.22 9.88 8.45
CA THR A 5 -18.82 9.98 7.05
C THR A 5 -18.40 11.41 6.72
N SER A 6 -17.50 11.54 5.75
CA SER A 6 -17.02 12.80 5.21
C SER A 6 -16.60 12.58 3.77
N GLY A 7 -16.67 13.62 2.95
CA GLY A 7 -16.36 13.55 1.53
C GLY A 7 -16.01 14.93 0.98
N GLN A 8 -15.85 15.01 -0.33
CA GLN A 8 -15.69 16.30 -1.00
C GLN A 8 -16.94 17.15 -0.78
N ASP A 9 -16.76 18.36 -0.24
CA ASP A 9 -17.81 19.30 0.14
C ASP A 9 -18.82 18.79 1.20
N GLN A 10 -18.63 17.58 1.72
CA GLN A 10 -19.44 16.99 2.79
C GLN A 10 -18.75 17.14 4.15
N PRO A 11 -19.39 17.80 5.13
CA PRO A 11 -18.83 17.92 6.47
C PRO A 11 -18.74 16.57 7.18
N PHE A 12 -17.79 16.45 8.11
CA PHE A 12 -17.68 15.27 8.98
C PHE A 12 -18.93 15.13 9.85
N THR A 13 -19.76 14.14 9.55
CA THR A 13 -21.14 14.08 10.04
C THR A 13 -21.55 12.66 10.44
N LEU A 14 -22.39 12.56 11.48
CA LEU A 14 -23.15 11.35 11.80
C LEU A 14 -24.53 11.46 11.15
N ILE A 15 -24.87 10.48 10.32
CA ILE A 15 -26.12 10.46 9.57
C ILE A 15 -26.96 9.31 10.13
N PRO A 16 -28.09 9.59 10.81
CA PRO A 16 -28.99 8.54 11.30
C PRO A 16 -29.42 7.59 10.19
N PHE A 17 -29.61 6.32 10.51
CA PHE A 17 -29.94 5.21 9.59
C PHE A 17 -28.82 4.82 8.63
N PHE A 18 -28.08 5.77 8.08
CA PHE A 18 -26.91 5.48 7.24
C PHE A 18 -25.83 4.73 8.02
N ASP A 19 -25.64 5.06 9.29
CA ASP A 19 -24.65 4.41 10.16
C ASP A 19 -24.98 2.94 10.51
N CYS A 20 -26.13 2.43 10.07
CA CYS A 20 -26.52 1.02 10.19
C CYS A 20 -26.04 0.15 9.03
N PHE A 21 -25.65 0.74 7.88
CA PHE A 21 -25.17 -0.05 6.74
C PHE A 21 -23.82 -0.70 7.06
N ASN A 22 -23.69 -1.99 6.76
CA ASN A 22 -22.44 -2.74 6.90
C ASN A 22 -21.56 -2.63 5.66
N HIS A 23 -20.29 -3.01 5.81
CA HIS A 23 -19.29 -2.95 4.75
C HIS A 23 -19.32 -4.18 3.81
N ALA A 24 -19.23 -3.95 2.50
CA ALA A 24 -18.83 -4.93 1.50
C ALA A 24 -17.66 -4.43 0.64
N ASN A 25 -16.78 -5.36 0.22
CA ASN A 25 -15.55 -5.07 -0.54
C ASN A 25 -15.77 -4.87 -2.05
N ASN A 26 -16.92 -5.29 -2.58
CA ASN A 26 -17.23 -5.20 -4.00
C ASN A 26 -17.44 -3.77 -4.50
N GLY A 27 -17.68 -2.81 -3.58
CA GLY A 27 -17.64 -1.38 -3.90
C GLY A 27 -18.78 -0.88 -4.76
N ASP A 28 -19.64 -1.79 -5.24
CA ASP A 28 -20.53 -1.57 -6.35
C ASP A 28 -21.99 -1.75 -5.98
N GLU A 29 -22.34 -2.14 -4.75
CA GLU A 29 -23.73 -2.42 -4.32
C GLU A 29 -24.59 -1.16 -4.11
N CYS A 30 -23.96 -0.05 -3.73
CA CYS A 30 -24.61 1.24 -3.48
C CYS A 30 -23.73 2.41 -3.90
N ILE A 31 -24.37 3.46 -4.42
CA ILE A 31 -23.78 4.78 -4.67
C ILE A 31 -24.23 5.73 -3.57
N GLN A 32 -23.28 6.51 -3.05
CA GLN A 32 -23.52 7.51 -1.99
C GLN A 32 -23.29 8.90 -2.57
N GLU A 33 -24.22 9.82 -2.34
CA GLU A 33 -24.10 11.20 -2.81
C GLU A 33 -24.43 12.16 -1.67
N TYR A 34 -23.75 13.30 -1.66
CA TYR A 34 -24.06 14.42 -0.78
C TYR A 34 -24.35 15.64 -1.63
N ASP A 35 -25.51 16.25 -1.39
CA ASP A 35 -25.89 17.54 -1.93
C ASP A 35 -26.24 18.48 -0.77
N SER A 36 -25.72 19.70 -0.82
CA SER A 36 -25.91 20.68 0.27
C SER A 36 -27.37 21.10 0.51
N VAL A 37 -28.26 20.87 -0.48
CA VAL A 37 -29.69 21.23 -0.42
C VAL A 37 -30.57 19.99 -0.20
N LYS A 38 -30.28 18.88 -0.88
CA LYS A 38 -31.05 17.62 -0.82
C LYS A 38 -30.62 16.70 0.32
N GLY A 39 -29.41 16.89 0.86
CA GLY A 39 -28.83 16.05 1.90
C GLY A 39 -28.07 14.84 1.34
N PHE A 40 -27.92 13.82 2.17
CA PHE A 40 -27.19 12.60 1.85
C PHE A 40 -28.13 11.53 1.30
N THR A 41 -27.80 10.94 0.17
CA THR A 41 -28.59 9.89 -0.48
C THR A 41 -27.77 8.63 -0.70
N VAL A 42 -28.47 7.48 -0.62
CA VAL A 42 -27.91 6.16 -0.94
C VAL A 42 -28.79 5.52 -2.00
N HIS A 43 -28.19 5.14 -3.12
CA HIS A 43 -28.87 4.49 -4.23
C HIS A 43 -28.31 3.08 -4.43
N THR A 44 -29.17 2.08 -4.45
CA THR A 44 -28.77 0.72 -4.79
C THR A 44 -28.48 0.63 -6.29
N THR A 45 -27.48 -0.16 -6.66
CA THR A 45 -27.09 -0.40 -8.06
C THR A 45 -27.60 -1.75 -8.59
N LYS A 46 -28.03 -2.63 -7.67
CA LYS A 46 -28.64 -3.93 -7.94
C LYS A 46 -30.02 -4.04 -7.30
N ALA A 47 -30.80 -5.02 -7.76
CA ALA A 47 -32.01 -5.45 -7.09
C ALA A 47 -31.66 -6.25 -5.82
N TYR A 48 -32.54 -6.19 -4.83
CA TYR A 48 -32.42 -6.94 -3.57
C TYR A 48 -33.68 -7.77 -3.33
N GLU A 49 -33.51 -8.97 -2.81
CA GLU A 49 -34.64 -9.79 -2.37
C GLU A 49 -35.10 -9.40 -0.96
N GLU A 50 -36.35 -9.76 -0.61
CA GLU A 50 -36.87 -9.55 0.74
C GLU A 50 -36.01 -10.32 1.76
N GLY A 51 -35.49 -9.58 2.75
CA GLY A 51 -34.58 -10.13 3.77
C GLY A 51 -33.10 -10.11 3.40
N GLU A 52 -32.74 -9.74 2.16
CA GLU A 52 -31.35 -9.51 1.79
C GLU A 52 -30.81 -8.24 2.46
N GLN A 53 -29.61 -8.33 3.01
CA GLN A 53 -28.95 -7.18 3.64
C GLN A 53 -28.35 -6.26 2.57
N ILE A 54 -28.59 -4.96 2.72
CA ILE A 54 -27.97 -3.93 1.89
C ILE A 54 -26.62 -3.54 2.49
N PHE A 55 -25.57 -3.54 1.67
CA PHE A 55 -24.22 -3.14 2.04
C PHE A 55 -23.78 -1.87 1.35
N ILE A 56 -22.83 -1.17 1.97
CA ILE A 56 -22.08 -0.07 1.36
C ILE A 56 -20.58 -0.37 1.39
N SER A 57 -19.79 0.35 0.60
CA SER A 57 -18.34 0.37 0.81
C SER A 57 -17.95 1.47 1.79
N TYR A 58 -17.13 1.13 2.78
CA TYR A 58 -16.48 2.09 3.68
C TYR A 58 -15.20 2.67 3.05
N GLY A 59 -14.89 2.28 1.81
CA GLY A 59 -13.68 2.64 1.07
C GLY A 59 -12.68 1.48 0.96
N ASN A 60 -11.74 1.63 0.02
CA ASN A 60 -10.67 0.67 -0.24
C ASN A 60 -9.63 0.75 0.89
N HIS A 61 -9.83 -0.01 1.96
CA HIS A 61 -9.04 0.06 3.19
C HIS A 61 -8.39 -1.28 3.51
N GLY A 62 -7.09 -1.24 3.79
CA GLY A 62 -6.38 -2.39 4.36
C GLY A 62 -6.89 -2.77 5.76
N ASN A 63 -6.60 -4.00 6.18
CA ASN A 63 -7.14 -4.58 7.40
C ASN A 63 -6.71 -3.84 8.66
N LEU A 64 -5.51 -3.26 8.69
CA LEU A 64 -5.08 -2.45 9.84
C LEU A 64 -5.96 -1.21 10.04
N ARG A 65 -6.35 -0.54 8.94
CA ARG A 65 -7.28 0.60 8.98
C ARG A 65 -8.69 0.14 9.33
N LEU A 66 -9.15 -0.98 8.76
CA LEU A 66 -10.46 -1.54 9.07
C LEU A 66 -10.59 -1.89 10.56
N LEU A 67 -9.58 -2.57 11.12
CA LEU A 67 -9.57 -2.95 12.53
C LEU A 67 -9.55 -1.71 13.43
N ARG A 68 -8.66 -0.77 13.15
CA ARG A 68 -8.51 0.45 13.97
C ARG A 68 -9.76 1.32 13.98
N ASN A 69 -10.41 1.47 12.82
CA ASN A 69 -11.50 2.43 12.67
C ASN A 69 -12.89 1.82 12.86
N TYR A 70 -13.07 0.54 12.52
CA TYR A 70 -14.37 -0.13 12.48
C TYR A 70 -14.45 -1.41 13.31
N GLY A 71 -13.31 -1.95 13.78
CA GLY A 71 -13.28 -3.09 14.69
C GLY A 71 -13.41 -4.46 14.02
N PHE A 72 -13.19 -4.54 12.71
CA PHE A 72 -13.22 -5.80 11.96
C PHE A 72 -12.11 -5.87 10.91
N THR A 73 -11.93 -7.07 10.34
CA THR A 73 -11.04 -7.33 9.20
C THR A 73 -11.78 -8.17 8.16
N VAL A 74 -11.31 -8.13 6.92
CA VAL A 74 -11.85 -8.93 5.82
C VAL A 74 -10.81 -9.96 5.40
N ALA A 75 -11.26 -11.19 5.20
CA ALA A 75 -10.42 -12.27 4.68
C ALA A 75 -10.01 -11.94 3.24
N ALA A 76 -8.75 -12.25 2.89
CA ALA A 76 -8.21 -12.00 1.54
C ALA A 76 -8.47 -10.57 1.01
N ASN A 77 -8.29 -9.55 1.87
CA ASN A 77 -8.53 -8.16 1.51
C ASN A 77 -7.53 -7.70 0.42
N PRO A 78 -8.00 -7.33 -0.79
CA PRO A 78 -7.11 -6.91 -1.88
C PRO A 78 -6.47 -5.54 -1.65
N PHE A 79 -6.98 -4.77 -0.69
CA PHE A 79 -6.48 -3.43 -0.34
C PHE A 79 -5.52 -3.45 0.86
N ASP A 80 -5.11 -4.63 1.31
CA ASP A 80 -4.15 -4.72 2.41
C ASP A 80 -2.76 -4.25 1.97
N VAL A 81 -2.06 -3.64 2.91
CA VAL A 81 -0.73 -3.08 2.70
C VAL A 81 0.16 -3.39 3.89
N VAL A 82 1.44 -3.62 3.61
CA VAL A 82 2.48 -3.79 4.63
C VAL A 82 3.46 -2.63 4.49
N ASP A 83 3.59 -1.83 5.55
CA ASP A 83 4.63 -0.82 5.65
C ASP A 83 5.86 -1.45 6.31
N LEU A 84 6.88 -1.75 5.50
CA LEU A 84 8.12 -2.38 5.94
C LEU A 84 9.15 -1.31 6.32
N PRO A 85 9.59 -1.22 7.60
CA PRO A 85 10.56 -0.21 8.02
C PRO A 85 11.92 -0.37 7.33
N MET A 86 12.48 0.73 6.86
CA MET A 86 13.82 0.77 6.27
C MET A 86 14.90 0.81 7.35
N PRO A 87 16.03 0.09 7.18
CA PRO A 87 17.20 0.27 8.03
C PRO A 87 17.70 1.70 7.98
N GLU A 88 18.18 2.24 9.11
CA GLU A 88 18.62 3.64 9.25
C GLU A 88 19.60 4.08 8.15
N LEU A 89 20.55 3.21 7.79
CA LEU A 89 21.54 3.46 6.73
C LEU A 89 20.94 3.60 5.32
N LEU A 90 19.70 3.12 5.13
CA LEU A 90 18.95 3.16 3.88
C LEU A 90 17.77 4.12 3.95
N GLN A 91 17.65 4.95 4.98
CA GLN A 91 16.58 5.95 5.06
C GLN A 91 16.96 7.27 4.38
N GLN A 92 18.25 7.59 4.29
CA GLN A 92 18.75 8.89 3.84
C GLN A 92 20.06 8.76 3.05
N LEU A 93 20.36 9.76 2.22
CA LEU A 93 21.66 9.85 1.55
C LEU A 93 22.77 10.11 2.56
N ASN A 94 23.84 9.32 2.50
CA ASN A 94 25.03 9.54 3.32
C ASN A 94 25.81 10.78 2.84
N PRO A 95 25.98 11.84 3.66
CA PRO A 95 26.73 13.04 3.28
C PRO A 95 28.21 12.80 2.95
N ALA A 96 28.79 11.71 3.46
CA ALA A 96 30.16 11.33 3.16
C ALA A 96 30.31 10.63 1.79
N ASN A 97 29.21 10.32 1.09
CA ASN A 97 29.27 9.73 -0.24
C ASN A 97 29.81 10.76 -1.26
N PRO A 98 30.86 10.46 -2.03
CA PRO A 98 31.39 11.39 -3.05
C PRO A 98 30.36 11.84 -4.09
N ALA A 99 29.35 11.01 -4.37
CA ALA A 99 28.25 11.31 -5.28
C ALA A 99 27.02 11.93 -4.58
N PHE A 100 27.11 12.33 -3.31
CA PHE A 100 26.00 12.84 -2.51
C PHE A 100 25.23 13.96 -3.21
N THR A 101 25.92 15.03 -3.63
CA THR A 101 25.31 16.19 -4.28
C THR A 101 24.51 15.78 -5.50
N ARG A 102 25.11 14.90 -6.32
CA ARG A 102 24.51 14.42 -7.57
C ARG A 102 23.30 13.52 -7.32
N LYS A 103 23.39 12.57 -6.39
CA LYS A 103 22.26 11.72 -5.98
C LYS A 103 21.09 12.56 -5.47
N ARG A 104 21.38 13.60 -4.68
CA ARG A 104 20.37 14.53 -4.16
C ARG A 104 19.69 15.31 -5.27
N GLU A 105 20.44 15.81 -6.24
CA GLU A 105 19.89 16.52 -7.41
C GLU A 105 18.97 15.61 -8.22
N VAL A 106 19.37 14.36 -8.48
CA VAL A 106 18.53 13.39 -9.19
C VAL A 106 17.25 13.10 -8.41
N LEU A 107 17.35 12.85 -7.10
CA LEU A 107 16.17 12.65 -6.25
C LEU A 107 15.22 13.86 -6.29
N LEU A 108 15.72 15.09 -6.14
CA LEU A 108 14.89 16.29 -6.22
C LEU A 108 14.23 16.43 -7.60
N SER A 109 14.96 16.10 -8.67
CA SER A 109 14.42 16.17 -10.03
C SER A 109 13.33 15.12 -10.30
N ALA A 110 13.38 13.97 -9.62
CA ALA A 110 12.39 12.89 -9.72
C ALA A 110 11.22 13.05 -8.74
N ALA A 111 11.49 13.63 -7.56
CA ALA A 111 10.51 13.85 -6.49
C ALA A 111 9.59 15.06 -6.74
N GLY A 112 9.96 15.98 -7.63
CA GLY A 112 9.27 17.26 -7.80
C GLY A 112 9.54 18.22 -6.62
N THR A 113 8.54 19.01 -6.23
CA THR A 113 8.67 20.03 -5.17
C THR A 113 8.54 19.49 -3.74
N GLN A 114 8.37 18.17 -3.55
CA GLN A 114 8.14 17.57 -2.23
C GLN A 114 9.47 17.19 -1.55
N VAL A 115 9.93 18.03 -0.61
CA VAL A 115 11.15 17.81 0.19
C VAL A 115 11.09 16.54 1.05
N ASP A 116 9.89 16.12 1.47
CA ASP A 116 9.66 14.91 2.28
C ASP A 116 10.09 13.61 1.58
N ARG A 117 10.29 13.63 0.25
CA ARG A 117 10.75 12.47 -0.53
C ARG A 117 12.27 12.24 -0.45
N LEU A 118 13.02 13.06 0.29
CA LEU A 118 14.44 12.83 0.53
C LEU A 118 14.72 11.75 1.57
N VAL A 119 13.70 11.35 2.34
CA VAL A 119 13.80 10.31 3.37
C VAL A 119 12.83 9.18 3.05
N LEU A 120 13.32 7.94 3.01
CA LEU A 120 12.48 6.74 2.83
C LEU A 120 12.43 5.95 4.14
N ASN A 121 11.46 6.25 5.00
CA ASN A 121 11.34 5.60 6.31
C ASN A 121 10.80 4.16 6.21
N HIS A 122 9.90 3.91 5.25
CA HIS A 122 9.25 2.62 5.05
C HIS A 122 9.06 2.36 3.57
N VAL A 123 9.07 1.09 3.18
CA VAL A 123 8.64 0.63 1.86
C VAL A 123 7.25 0.04 2.00
N ARG A 124 6.31 0.52 1.19
CA ARG A 124 4.95 -0.02 1.15
C ARG A 124 4.88 -1.16 0.15
N ILE A 125 4.43 -2.32 0.63
CA ILE A 125 4.15 -3.53 -0.15
C ILE A 125 2.64 -3.70 -0.22
N GLN A 126 2.10 -3.81 -1.42
CA GLN A 126 0.68 -4.06 -1.66
C GLN A 126 0.33 -5.54 -1.45
N HIS A 127 -0.97 -5.86 -1.38
CA HIS A 127 -1.45 -7.23 -1.25
C HIS A 127 -0.82 -8.19 -2.27
N ASP A 128 -0.67 -7.78 -3.52
CA ASP A 128 -0.09 -8.58 -4.61
C ASP A 128 1.44 -8.72 -4.55
N GLY A 129 2.11 -8.09 -3.58
CA GLY A 129 3.57 -8.06 -3.45
C GLY A 129 4.24 -6.93 -4.24
N SER A 130 3.47 -6.10 -4.96
CA SER A 130 4.02 -4.94 -5.65
C SER A 130 4.50 -3.88 -4.67
N ILE A 131 5.57 -3.17 -5.05
CA ILE A 131 6.19 -2.10 -4.28
C ILE A 131 6.06 -0.79 -5.05
N ASP A 132 5.81 0.31 -4.34
CA ASP A 132 5.75 1.65 -4.92
C ASP A 132 6.96 1.93 -5.84
N PRO A 133 6.74 2.22 -7.13
CA PRO A 133 7.81 2.54 -8.07
C PRO A 133 8.72 3.68 -7.59
N ASN A 134 8.18 4.66 -6.86
CA ASN A 134 8.97 5.75 -6.29
C ASN A 134 9.94 5.25 -5.22
N ALA A 135 9.54 4.26 -4.41
CA ALA A 135 10.42 3.66 -3.42
C ALA A 135 11.55 2.85 -4.10
N LYS A 136 11.23 2.12 -5.18
CA LYS A 136 12.24 1.42 -5.99
C LYS A 136 13.23 2.39 -6.63
N LEU A 137 12.75 3.50 -7.22
CA LEU A 137 13.59 4.55 -7.78
C LEU A 137 14.47 5.21 -6.72
N TRP A 138 13.92 5.49 -5.54
CA TRP A 138 14.68 6.06 -4.43
C TRP A 138 15.83 5.14 -4.01
N LEU A 139 15.56 3.84 -3.86
CA LEU A 139 16.59 2.84 -3.53
C LEU A 139 17.62 2.71 -4.64
N ALA A 140 17.19 2.73 -5.89
CA ALA A 140 18.08 2.70 -7.04
C ALA A 140 19.06 3.88 -7.00
N ILE A 141 18.58 5.10 -6.79
CA ILE A 141 19.44 6.29 -6.71
C ILE A 141 20.37 6.21 -5.48
N LEU A 142 19.89 5.69 -4.35
CA LEU A 142 20.73 5.46 -3.17
C LEU A 142 21.87 4.48 -3.46
N LEU A 143 21.59 3.37 -4.15
CA LEU A 143 22.53 2.27 -4.41
C LEU A 143 23.42 2.48 -5.66
N ALA A 144 23.06 3.40 -6.54
CA ALA A 144 23.77 3.62 -7.80
C ALA A 144 25.25 3.99 -7.62
N ALA A 145 26.14 3.31 -8.34
CA ALA A 145 27.50 3.78 -8.56
C ALA A 145 27.49 5.06 -9.42
N PRO A 146 28.58 5.85 -9.46
CA PRO A 146 28.63 7.08 -10.26
C PRO A 146 28.24 6.90 -11.74
N ALA A 147 28.68 5.81 -12.37
CA ALA A 147 28.35 5.49 -13.76
C ALA A 147 26.86 5.11 -13.94
N GLU A 148 26.29 4.31 -13.05
CA GLU A 148 24.86 3.95 -13.10
C GLU A 148 23.96 5.19 -12.88
N LEU A 149 24.44 6.18 -12.12
CA LEU A 149 23.75 7.45 -11.92
C LEU A 149 23.78 8.32 -13.20
N ASP A 150 24.85 8.25 -13.99
CA ASP A 150 24.91 8.90 -15.31
C ASP A 150 23.82 8.35 -16.23
N ASP A 151 23.62 7.03 -16.23
CA ASP A 151 22.62 6.36 -17.07
C ASP A 151 21.19 6.76 -16.69
N ILE A 152 20.88 6.82 -15.38
CA ILE A 152 19.58 7.31 -14.87
C ILE A 152 19.31 8.74 -15.36
N ILE A 153 20.31 9.62 -15.30
CA ILE A 153 20.16 11.02 -15.73
C ILE A 153 19.92 11.10 -17.23
N ARG A 154 20.67 10.33 -18.03
CA ARG A 154 20.50 10.29 -19.48
C ARG A 154 19.10 9.83 -19.87
N GLU A 155 18.60 8.78 -19.21
CA GLU A 155 17.25 8.28 -19.42
C GLU A 155 16.21 9.36 -19.08
N ALA A 156 16.31 9.97 -17.90
CA ALA A 156 15.39 11.01 -17.45
C ALA A 156 15.35 12.25 -18.37
N VAL A 157 16.49 12.61 -18.97
CA VAL A 157 16.55 13.69 -19.98
C VAL A 157 15.84 13.27 -21.27
N THR A 158 16.04 12.02 -21.71
CA THR A 158 15.43 11.49 -22.93
C THR A 158 13.91 11.44 -22.83
N THR A 159 13.37 10.95 -21.71
CA THR A 159 11.91 10.89 -21.46
C THR A 159 11.24 12.28 -21.43
N ARG A 160 11.97 13.33 -21.01
CA ARG A 160 11.45 14.71 -21.01
C ARG A 160 11.35 15.30 -22.42
N VAL A 161 12.24 14.90 -23.33
CA VAL A 161 12.27 15.39 -24.71
C VAL A 161 11.15 14.77 -25.54
N SER A 162 10.70 13.55 -25.21
CA SER A 162 9.60 12.86 -25.89
C SER A 162 8.19 13.35 -25.53
N GLY A 163 8.05 14.28 -24.57
CA GLY A 163 6.80 15.02 -24.35
C GLY A 163 5.64 14.23 -23.72
N GLU A 164 5.90 13.11 -23.05
CA GLU A 164 4.85 12.37 -22.33
C GLU A 164 4.48 13.12 -21.02
N GLU A 165 3.22 13.55 -20.90
CA GLU A 165 2.68 14.30 -19.74
C GLU A 165 2.47 13.44 -18.47
N MET A 166 2.76 12.15 -18.52
CA MET A 166 2.75 11.27 -17.35
C MET A 166 4.10 11.33 -16.62
N ALA A 167 4.07 11.21 -15.28
CA ALA A 167 5.27 11.18 -14.45
C ALA A 167 6.33 10.25 -15.07
N PRO A 168 7.58 10.71 -15.26
CA PRO A 168 8.56 9.99 -16.06
C PRO A 168 8.82 8.61 -15.43
N SER A 169 8.39 7.55 -16.10
CA SER A 169 8.71 6.19 -15.71
C SER A 169 10.15 5.91 -16.14
N ILE A 170 11.10 6.39 -15.36
CA ILE A 170 12.54 6.19 -15.60
C ILE A 170 12.81 4.69 -15.57
N VAL A 171 13.22 4.14 -16.71
CA VAL A 171 13.64 2.74 -16.80
C VAL A 171 15.01 2.60 -16.11
N LEU A 172 15.07 1.76 -15.09
CA LEU A 172 16.29 1.56 -14.31
C LEU A 172 17.21 0.54 -15.00
N PRO A 173 18.54 0.71 -14.95
CA PRO A 173 19.47 -0.30 -15.45
C PRO A 173 19.25 -1.66 -14.78
N PRO A 174 19.29 -2.80 -15.51
CA PRO A 174 19.02 -4.12 -14.92
C PRO A 174 19.95 -4.49 -13.76
N THR A 175 21.22 -4.07 -13.82
CA THR A 175 22.19 -4.29 -12.74
C THR A 175 21.79 -3.57 -11.46
N LEU A 176 21.17 -2.40 -11.59
CA LEU A 176 20.72 -1.59 -10.47
C LEU A 176 19.39 -2.10 -9.91
N MET A 177 18.47 -2.53 -10.79
CA MET A 177 17.25 -3.21 -10.37
C MET A 177 17.57 -4.44 -9.52
N ARG A 178 18.54 -5.25 -9.95
CA ARG A 178 19.00 -6.41 -9.17
C ARG A 178 19.50 -6.02 -7.78
N LYS A 179 20.27 -4.94 -7.63
CA LYS A 179 20.72 -4.44 -6.31
C LYS A 179 19.55 -4.02 -5.43
N VAL A 180 18.54 -3.37 -6.01
CA VAL A 180 17.32 -2.99 -5.30
C VAL A 180 16.55 -4.23 -4.84
N ASP A 181 16.39 -5.21 -5.73
CA ASP A 181 15.70 -6.47 -5.42
C ASP A 181 16.45 -7.27 -4.35
N ASP A 182 17.79 -7.33 -4.40
CA ASP A 182 18.61 -7.99 -3.37
C ASP A 182 18.35 -7.37 -1.98
N VAL A 183 18.36 -6.03 -1.88
CA VAL A 183 18.05 -5.31 -0.63
C VAL A 183 16.62 -5.58 -0.17
N LEU A 184 15.65 -5.52 -1.07
CA LEU A 184 14.24 -5.77 -0.73
C LEU A 184 14.02 -7.21 -0.29
N ASN A 185 14.63 -8.19 -0.97
CA ASN A 185 14.56 -9.60 -0.62
C ASN A 185 15.16 -9.87 0.76
N ASP A 186 16.29 -9.25 1.10
CA ASP A 186 16.89 -9.37 2.43
C ASP A 186 15.95 -8.80 3.51
N LEU A 187 15.35 -7.63 3.28
CA LEU A 187 14.41 -7.01 4.21
C LEU A 187 13.16 -7.86 4.42
N VAL A 188 12.56 -8.33 3.32
CA VAL A 188 11.36 -9.18 3.34
C VAL A 188 11.66 -10.51 4.02
N THR A 189 12.78 -11.15 3.69
CA THR A 189 13.21 -12.41 4.31
C THR A 189 13.46 -12.24 5.81
N SER A 190 14.12 -11.14 6.20
CA SER A 190 14.35 -10.80 7.61
C SER A 190 13.03 -10.61 8.36
N LYS A 191 12.08 -9.89 7.77
CA LYS A 191 10.75 -9.67 8.34
C LYS A 191 9.95 -10.98 8.46
N LEU A 192 9.95 -11.83 7.44
CA LEU A 192 9.28 -13.13 7.48
C LEU A 192 9.80 -14.01 8.63
N LYS A 193 11.11 -14.01 8.89
CA LYS A 193 11.75 -14.74 10.00
C LYS A 193 11.33 -14.26 11.40
N GLN A 194 10.75 -13.07 11.52
CA GLN A 194 10.27 -12.55 12.81
C GLN A 194 8.92 -13.14 13.22
N HIS A 195 8.19 -13.77 12.30
CA HIS A 195 6.93 -14.43 12.65
C HIS A 195 7.18 -15.76 13.38
N SER A 196 6.38 -16.03 14.40
CA SER A 196 6.45 -17.27 15.18
C SER A 196 5.82 -18.49 14.49
N SER A 197 5.14 -18.29 13.36
CA SER A 197 4.43 -19.32 12.60
C SER A 197 4.42 -19.02 11.11
N SER A 198 4.31 -20.06 10.28
CA SER A 198 4.17 -19.95 8.82
C SER A 198 2.77 -19.50 8.41
N PHE A 199 2.60 -19.10 7.14
CA PHE A 199 1.27 -18.76 6.62
C PHE A 199 0.32 -19.98 6.66
N GLU A 200 0.83 -21.15 6.31
CA GLU A 200 0.11 -22.42 6.24
C GLU A 200 -0.36 -22.88 7.63
N GLU A 201 0.49 -22.73 8.64
CA GLU A 201 0.14 -23.03 10.04
C GLU A 201 -1.02 -22.14 10.51
N ASP A 202 -0.97 -20.86 10.19
CA ASP A 202 -2.04 -19.91 10.53
C ASP A 202 -3.33 -20.17 9.78
N ALA A 203 -3.23 -20.48 8.48
CA ALA A 203 -4.38 -20.82 7.65
C ALA A 203 -5.08 -22.06 8.19
N THR A 204 -4.31 -23.09 8.55
CA THR A 204 -4.82 -24.32 9.16
C THR A 204 -5.45 -24.03 10.52
N PHE A 205 -4.80 -23.21 11.36
CA PHE A 205 -5.34 -22.82 12.65
C PHE A 205 -6.66 -22.05 12.52
N LEU A 206 -6.73 -21.08 11.60
CA LEU A 206 -7.93 -20.32 11.31
C LEU A 206 -9.04 -21.26 10.85
N GLN A 207 -8.80 -22.09 9.84
CA GLN A 207 -9.79 -23.03 9.31
C GLN A 207 -10.39 -23.94 10.39
N ASN A 208 -9.56 -24.47 11.29
CA ASN A 208 -9.99 -25.39 12.34
C ASN A 208 -10.77 -24.71 13.48
N ASN A 209 -10.61 -23.40 13.66
CA ASN A 209 -11.12 -22.69 14.83
C ASN A 209 -12.08 -21.54 14.49
N ASP A 210 -12.25 -21.19 13.22
CA ASP A 210 -12.91 -19.96 12.77
C ASP A 210 -14.27 -19.75 13.45
N GLN A 211 -15.13 -20.77 13.46
CA GLN A 211 -16.48 -20.69 14.01
C GLN A 211 -16.54 -20.56 15.55
N ARG A 212 -15.47 -20.92 16.25
CA ARG A 212 -15.39 -20.93 17.72
C ARG A 212 -14.50 -19.83 18.27
N MET A 213 -13.77 -19.14 17.39
CA MET A 213 -12.78 -18.13 17.74
C MET A 213 -13.44 -16.80 18.05
N ALA A 214 -12.87 -16.07 19.03
CA ALA A 214 -13.27 -14.71 19.28
C ALA A 214 -12.96 -13.80 18.06
N PRO A 215 -13.85 -12.86 17.68
CA PRO A 215 -13.66 -12.02 16.49
C PRO A 215 -12.37 -11.20 16.47
N TRP A 216 -11.91 -10.75 17.64
CA TRP A 216 -10.65 -10.00 17.75
C TRP A 216 -9.43 -10.89 17.45
N LEU A 217 -9.45 -12.15 17.90
CA LEU A 217 -8.37 -13.10 17.63
C LEU A 217 -8.33 -13.45 16.13
N ARG A 218 -9.51 -13.64 15.52
CA ARG A 218 -9.64 -13.79 14.05
C ARG A 218 -9.02 -12.60 13.31
N SER A 219 -9.26 -11.38 13.80
CA SER A 219 -8.69 -10.17 13.20
C SER A 219 -7.16 -10.10 13.32
N CYS A 220 -6.60 -10.53 14.46
CA CYS A 220 -5.16 -10.68 14.60
C CYS A 220 -4.57 -11.70 13.61
N LEU A 221 -5.28 -12.80 13.36
CA LEU A 221 -4.88 -13.79 12.35
C LEU A 221 -4.91 -13.21 10.94
N HIS A 222 -6.00 -12.54 10.56
CA HIS A 222 -6.08 -11.92 9.24
C HIS A 222 -4.94 -10.93 9.00
N ILE A 223 -4.64 -10.05 9.96
CA ILE A 223 -3.53 -9.09 9.82
C ILE A 223 -2.18 -9.80 9.64
N ARG A 224 -1.84 -10.76 10.51
CA ARG A 224 -0.55 -11.44 10.43
C ARG A 224 -0.43 -12.32 9.18
N MET A 225 -1.53 -12.91 8.73
CA MET A 225 -1.57 -13.73 7.52
C MET A 225 -1.44 -12.87 6.27
N SER A 226 -2.16 -11.74 6.19
CA SER A 226 -2.03 -10.78 5.10
C SER A 226 -0.60 -10.24 4.98
N GLU A 227 0.03 -9.90 6.11
CA GLU A 227 1.43 -9.44 6.13
C GLU A 227 2.36 -10.49 5.52
N LYS A 228 2.29 -11.74 6.00
CA LYS A 228 3.07 -12.85 5.44
C LYS A 228 2.81 -13.08 3.97
N GLN A 229 1.54 -13.04 3.55
CA GLN A 229 1.17 -13.27 2.16
C GLN A 229 1.75 -12.20 1.22
N ALA A 230 1.64 -10.92 1.56
CA ALA A 230 2.21 -9.83 0.77
C ALA A 230 3.74 -9.93 0.68
N LEU A 231 4.40 -10.24 1.80
CA LEU A 231 5.85 -10.47 1.86
C LEU A 231 6.28 -11.66 0.99
N MET A 232 5.60 -12.81 1.08
CA MET A 232 5.91 -13.99 0.26
C MET A 232 5.72 -13.75 -1.24
N ARG A 233 4.70 -12.98 -1.63
CA ARG A 233 4.46 -12.60 -3.03
C ARG A 233 5.54 -11.70 -3.60
N THR A 234 6.12 -10.83 -2.77
CA THR A 234 7.25 -9.97 -3.16
C THR A 234 8.43 -10.81 -3.65
N ILE A 235 8.77 -11.91 -2.96
CA ILE A 235 9.88 -12.80 -3.32
C ILE A 235 9.52 -13.72 -4.50
N SER A 236 8.25 -14.09 -4.63
CA SER A 236 7.77 -15.03 -5.66
C SER A 236 7.56 -14.38 -7.03
N THR A 237 7.57 -13.05 -7.11
CA THR A 237 7.41 -12.33 -8.38
C THR A 237 8.76 -12.35 -9.11
N PRO A 238 8.88 -12.99 -10.29
CA PRO A 238 10.11 -12.92 -11.06
C PRO A 238 10.39 -11.47 -11.43
N ALA A 239 11.67 -11.07 -11.41
CA ALA A 239 12.09 -9.81 -11.98
C ALA A 239 11.70 -9.82 -13.48
N GLU A 240 10.70 -9.00 -13.84
CA GLU A 240 10.37 -8.71 -15.24
C GLU A 240 11.51 -7.98 -15.95
#